data_AF-A0A7V3RRE9-F1
#
_entry.id   AF-A0A7V3RRE9-F1
#
_cell.length_a   1.000
_cell.length_b   1.000
_cell.length_c   1.000
_cell.angle_alpha   90.00
_cell.angle_beta   90.00
_cell.angle_gamma   90.00
#
_symmetry.space_group_name_H-M   'P 1'
#
loop_
_entity.id
_entity.type
_entity.pdbx_description
1 polymer ?
#
loop_
_entity_poly.entity_id
_entity_poly.type
_entity_poly.pdbx_seq_one_letter_code
_entity_poly.pdbx_strand_id
1 'polypeptide(L)'
;VFSDVFWMIPLMGFCQLALFGGYAIYFPELFPTRLRSTGTSFCYNVGRYIASIGPLTLGLLASEVFGRYGKVESWRYAGVTMCAFFLLGLLALPFAPETKGQPLPE
;
A
#
# COMPACT_ATOMS: atom_id res chain seq x y z
N VAL A 1 -16.23 -14.94 15.91
CA VAL A 1 -14.91 -15.34 15.36
C VAL A 1 -15.04 -15.81 13.90
N PHE A 2 -15.73 -16.90 13.57
CA PHE A 2 -15.81 -17.34 12.16
C PHE A 2 -16.74 -16.46 11.28
N SER A 3 -17.82 -15.90 11.87
CA SER A 3 -18.68 -14.94 11.17
C SER A 3 -17.97 -13.64 10.79
N ASP A 4 -16.93 -13.27 11.54
CA ASP A 4 -16.22 -12.00 11.35
C ASP A 4 -15.38 -12.00 10.07
N VAL A 5 -14.87 -13.18 9.72
CA VAL A 5 -14.10 -13.43 8.50
C VAL A 5 -14.87 -13.04 7.25
N PHE A 6 -16.18 -13.35 7.20
CA PHE A 6 -17.00 -13.15 6.00
C PHE A 6 -17.23 -11.68 5.66
N TRP A 7 -17.17 -10.76 6.63
CA TRP A 7 -17.33 -9.33 6.36
C TRP A 7 -15.98 -8.58 6.36
N MET A 8 -15.01 -9.03 7.17
CA MET A 8 -13.69 -8.39 7.26
C MET A 8 -12.83 -8.63 6.01
N ILE A 9 -12.85 -9.84 5.45
CA ILE A 9 -12.09 -10.16 4.22
C ILE A 9 -12.52 -9.30 3.03
N PRO A 10 -13.81 -9.23 2.66
CA PRO A 10 -14.22 -8.40 1.52
C PRO A 10 -13.96 -6.92 1.76
N LEU A 11 -14.11 -6.42 2.99
CA LEU A 11 -13.76 -5.04 3.33
C LEU A 11 -12.27 -4.77 3.15
N MET A 12 -11.40 -5.65 3.65
CA MET A 12 -9.96 -5.56 3.44
C MET A 12 -9.60 -5.59 1.96
N GLY A 13 -10.20 -6.53 1.20
CA GLY A 13 -9.99 -6.66 -0.23
C GLY A 13 -10.42 -5.42 -1.00
N PHE A 14 -11.57 -4.84 -0.66
CA PHE A 14 -12.05 -3.59 -1.26
C PHE A 14 -11.06 -2.45 -1.04
N CYS A 15 -10.63 -2.21 0.21
CA CYS A 15 -9.69 -1.13 0.52
C CYS A 15 -8.34 -1.33 -0.19
N GLN A 16 -7.84 -2.57 -0.26
CA GLN A 16 -6.58 -2.88 -0.94
C GLN A 16 -6.69 -2.66 -2.45
N LEU A 17 -7.75 -3.17 -3.08
CA LEU A 17 -7.94 -3.11 -4.53
C LEU A 17 -8.30 -1.70 -5.01
N ALA A 18 -9.03 -0.91 -4.21
CA ALA A 18 -9.35 0.48 -4.53
C ALA A 18 -8.07 1.32 -4.76
N LEU A 19 -7.07 1.16 -3.89
CA LEU A 19 -5.77 1.82 -4.04
C LEU A 19 -5.02 1.32 -5.28
N PHE A 20 -4.98 0.00 -5.51
CA PHE A 20 -4.34 -0.56 -6.70
C PHE A 20 -4.98 -0.09 -8.01
N GLY A 21 -6.30 0.06 -8.04
CA GLY A 21 -7.02 0.61 -9.18
C GLY A 21 -6.64 2.07 -9.47
N GLY A 22 -6.47 2.89 -8.42
CA GLY A 22 -5.97 4.26 -8.56
C GLY A 22 -4.58 4.32 -9.17
N TYR A 23 -3.64 3.50 -8.68
CA TYR A 23 -2.27 3.45 -9.22
C TYR A 23 -2.22 3.00 -10.69
N ALA A 24 -3.12 2.09 -11.08
CA ALA A 24 -3.18 1.58 -12.45
C ALA A 24 -3.59 2.66 -13.47
N ILE A 25 -4.32 3.70 -13.03
CA ILE A 25 -4.75 4.82 -13.88
C ILE A 25 -3.76 5.98 -13.76
N TYR A 26 -3.28 6.28 -12.55
CA TYR A 26 -2.42 7.42 -12.27
C TYR A 26 -1.03 7.31 -12.89
N PHE A 27 -0.36 6.15 -12.78
CA PHE A 27 1.01 6.01 -13.30
C PHE A 27 1.09 6.18 -14.82
N PRO A 28 0.19 5.60 -15.64
CA PRO A 28 0.24 5.79 -17.08
C PRO A 28 0.01 7.24 -17.55
N GLU A 29 -0.73 8.03 -16.79
CA GLU A 29 -1.00 9.46 -17.09
C GLU A 29 0.21 10.36 -16.82
N LEU A 30 1.08 9.96 -15.88
CA LEU A 30 2.27 10.71 -15.50
C LEU A 30 3.41 10.62 -16.55
N PHE A 31 3.44 9.55 -17.34
CA PHE A 31 4.54 9.26 -18.27
C PHE A 31 4.18 9.52 -19.74
N PRO A 32 5.11 10.09 -20.53
CA PRO A 32 4.90 10.31 -21.95
C PRO A 32 4.76 8.99 -22.71
N THR A 33 4.05 9.04 -23.83
CA THR A 33 3.59 7.85 -24.59
C THR A 33 4.72 6.87 -24.93
N ARG A 34 5.93 7.39 -25.20
CA ARG A 34 7.12 6.57 -25.52
C ARG A 34 7.66 5.74 -24.34
N LEU A 35 7.43 6.18 -23.10
CA LEU A 35 8.00 5.55 -21.90
C LEU A 35 6.93 5.05 -20.92
N ARG A 36 5.64 5.17 -21.26
CA ARG A 36 4.52 4.85 -20.36
C ARG A 36 4.59 3.45 -19.76
N SER A 37 4.81 2.42 -20.60
CA SER A 37 4.86 1.02 -20.15
C SER A 37 6.08 0.73 -19.26
N THR A 38 7.24 1.28 -19.61
CA THR A 38 8.48 1.10 -18.85
C THR A 38 8.46 1.87 -17.53
N GLY A 39 7.95 3.11 -17.54
CA GLY A 39 7.81 3.97 -16.36
C GLY A 39 6.85 3.40 -15.34
N THR A 40 5.66 2.94 -15.77
CA THR A 40 4.69 2.30 -14.86
C THR A 40 5.26 1.01 -14.26
N SER A 41 5.88 0.15 -15.06
CA SER A 41 6.50 -1.09 -14.60
C SER A 41 7.65 -0.82 -13.61
N PHE A 42 8.48 0.19 -13.86
CA PHE A 42 9.54 0.60 -12.95
C PHE A 42 8.97 1.02 -11.58
N CYS A 43 7.97 1.92 -11.56
CA CYS A 43 7.32 2.35 -10.33
C CYS A 43 6.70 1.17 -9.55
N TYR A 44 6.03 0.25 -10.24
CA TYR A 44 5.45 -0.95 -9.61
C TYR A 44 6.52 -1.88 -9.01
N ASN A 45 7.62 -2.12 -9.72
CA ASN A 45 8.67 -3.00 -9.24
C ASN A 45 9.41 -2.39 -8.04
N VAL A 46 9.75 -1.11 -8.09
CA VAL A 46 10.36 -0.40 -6.95
C VAL A 46 9.44 -0.44 -5.74
N GLY A 47 8.14 -0.16 -5.92
CA GLY A 47 7.16 -0.26 -4.84
C GLY A 47 7.09 -1.67 -4.24
N ARG A 48 7.15 -2.72 -5.06
CA ARG A 48 7.17 -4.11 -4.59
C ARG A 48 8.45 -4.46 -3.83
N TYR A 49 9.61 -3.98 -4.27
CA TYR A 49 10.87 -4.18 -3.53
C TYR A 49 10.82 -3.53 -2.16
N ILE A 50 10.31 -2.30 -2.06
CA ILE A 50 10.14 -1.61 -0.77
C ILE A 50 9.11 -2.36 0.10
N ALA A 51 7.97 -2.76 -0.48
CA ALA A 51 6.92 -3.49 0.24
C ALA A 51 7.38 -4.87 0.74
N SER A 52 8.38 -5.50 0.12
CA SER A 52 8.95 -6.78 0.57
C SER A 52 9.59 -6.71 1.97
N ILE A 53 9.96 -5.50 2.42
CA ILE A 53 10.47 -5.25 3.77
C ILE A 53 9.33 -5.27 4.81
N GLY A 54 8.08 -5.08 4.38
CA GLY A 54 6.89 -5.08 5.24
C GLY A 54 6.70 -6.36 6.06
N PRO A 55 6.70 -7.56 5.46
CA PRO A 55 6.59 -8.82 6.20
C PRO A 55 7.72 -9.04 7.22
N LEU A 56 8.95 -8.68 6.86
CA LEU A 56 10.12 -8.79 7.75
C LEU A 56 9.95 -7.86 8.96
N THR A 57 9.63 -6.60 8.70
CA THR A 57 9.42 -5.61 9.76
C THR A 57 8.22 -5.95 10.64
N LEU A 58 7.14 -6.51 10.08
CA LEU A 58 5.96 -6.94 10.86
C LEU A 58 6.33 -8.08 11.82
N GLY A 59 7.12 -9.05 11.34
CA GLY A 59 7.62 -10.14 12.17
C GLY A 59 8.49 -9.64 13.33
N LEU A 60 9.44 -8.74 13.05
CA LEU A 60 10.30 -8.13 14.06
C LEU A 60 9.50 -7.29 15.07
N LEU A 61 8.49 -6.55 14.61
CA LEU A 61 7.64 -5.75 15.49
C LEU A 61 6.83 -6.64 16.43
N ALA A 62 6.29 -7.75 15.91
CA ALA A 62 5.51 -8.70 16.71
C ALA A 62 6.38 -9.45 17.73
N SER A 63 7.63 -9.80 17.41
CA SER A 63 8.51 -10.58 18.29
C SER A 63 9.35 -9.75 19.26
N GLU A 64 10.00 -8.68 18.79
CA GLU A 64 10.98 -7.93 19.59
C GLU A 64 10.32 -6.77 20.34
N VAL A 65 9.46 -6.00 19.66
CA VAL A 65 8.87 -4.77 20.20
C VAL A 65 7.62 -5.10 21.03
N PHE A 66 6.69 -5.86 20.45
CA PHE A 66 5.43 -6.23 21.09
C PHE A 66 5.45 -7.65 21.68
N GLY A 67 6.57 -8.36 21.67
CA GLY A 67 6.67 -9.73 22.19
C GLY A 67 6.46 -9.85 23.70
N ARG A 68 6.47 -8.72 24.42
CA ARG A 68 6.11 -8.63 25.85
C ARG A 68 4.60 -8.78 26.09
N TYR A 69 3.78 -8.56 25.07
CA TYR A 69 2.34 -8.77 25.12
C TYR A 69 2.00 -10.23 24.78
N GLY A 70 0.79 -10.69 25.11
CA GLY A 70 0.36 -12.05 24.77
C GLY A 70 0.35 -12.27 23.25
N LYS A 71 0.61 -13.51 22.79
CA LYS A 71 0.82 -13.85 21.37
C LYS A 71 -0.18 -13.19 20.41
N VAL A 72 -1.47 -13.21 20.73
CA VAL A 72 -2.52 -12.63 19.88
C VAL A 72 -2.44 -11.09 19.84
N GLU A 73 -2.20 -10.45 20.98
CA GLU A 73 -2.13 -9.00 21.09
C GLU A 73 -0.89 -8.42 20.41
N SER A 74 0.25 -9.14 20.46
CA SER A 74 1.48 -8.72 19.79
C SER A 74 1.29 -8.55 18.27
N TRP A 75 0.60 -9.48 17.62
CA TRP A 75 0.28 -9.39 16.19
C TRP A 75 -0.71 -8.29 15.87
N ARG A 76 -1.67 -8.02 16.77
CA ARG A 76 -2.65 -6.94 16.60
C ARG A 76 -1.95 -5.58 16.66
N TYR A 77 -1.12 -5.33 17.67
CA TYR A 77 -0.38 -4.07 17.80
C TYR A 77 0.65 -3.89 16.67
N ALA A 78 1.34 -4.96 16.28
CA ALA A 78 2.25 -4.93 15.14
C ALA A 78 1.52 -4.56 13.84
N GLY A 79 0.36 -5.17 13.58
CA GLY A 79 -0.48 -4.88 12.41
C GLY A 79 -1.00 -3.45 12.40
N VAL A 80 -1.52 -2.95 13.53
CA VAL A 80 -2.00 -1.56 13.64
C VAL A 80 -0.87 -0.57 13.42
N THR A 81 0.32 -0.84 13.94
CA THR A 81 1.50 0.01 13.74
C THR A 81 1.91 0.03 12.26
N MET A 82 1.83 -1.10 11.57
CA MET A 82 2.06 -1.13 10.11
C MET A 82 1.03 -0.34 9.33
N CYS A 83 -0.24 -0.35 9.75
CA CYS A 83 -1.27 0.47 9.12
C CYS A 83 -0.97 1.98 9.20
N ALA A 84 -0.22 2.43 10.21
CA ALA A 84 0.18 3.83 10.32
C ALA A 84 1.05 4.30 9.13
N PHE A 85 1.76 3.41 8.43
CA PHE A 85 2.51 3.77 7.22
C PHE A 85 1.59 4.27 6.09
N PHE A 86 0.32 3.86 6.05
CA PHE A 86 -0.63 4.41 5.07
C PHE A 86 -0.87 5.91 5.28
N LEU A 87 -0.67 6.44 6.49
CA LEU A 87 -0.73 7.87 6.74
C LEU A 87 0.39 8.62 6.01
N LEU A 88 1.57 8.01 5.87
CA LEU A 88 2.65 8.61 5.06
C LEU A 88 2.24 8.70 3.58
N GLY A 89 1.53 7.68 3.07
CA GLY A 89 0.94 7.71 1.73
C GLY A 89 -0.09 8.84 1.59
N LEU A 90 -0.96 9.00 2.59
CA LEU A 90 -1.95 10.08 2.64
C LEU A 90 -1.28 11.47 2.66
N LEU A 91 -0.19 11.62 3.41
CA LEU A 91 0.61 12.85 3.47
C LEU A 91 1.38 13.11 2.18
N ALA A 92 1.68 12.08 1.39
CA ALA A 92 2.33 12.22 0.09
C ALA A 92 1.37 12.66 -1.03
N LEU A 93 0.08 12.36 -0.92
CA LEU A 93 -0.95 12.74 -1.91
C LEU A 93 -0.97 14.24 -2.29
N PRO A 94 -0.88 15.22 -1.37
CA PRO A 94 -0.86 16.63 -1.75
C PRO A 94 0.36 17.04 -2.59
N PHE A 95 1.44 16.25 -2.59
CA PHE A 95 2.61 16.48 -3.45
C PHE A 95 2.49 15.83 -4.83
N ALA A 96 1.52 14.93 -5.01
CA ALA A 96 1.29 14.25 -6.26
C ALA A 96 0.55 15.21 -7.23
N PRO A 97 1.07 15.43 -8.46
CA PRO A 97 0.38 16.26 -9.45
C PRO A 97 -0.98 15.64 -9.82
N GLU A 98 -2.02 16.47 -9.86
CA GLU A 98 -3.35 16.07 -10.32
C GLU A 98 -3.35 15.93 -11.85
N THR A 99 -3.61 14.72 -12.34
CA THR A 99 -3.59 14.37 -13.77
C THR A 99 -4.97 14.41 -14.43
N LYS A 100 -6.04 14.55 -13.64
CA LYS A 100 -7.41 14.55 -14.14
C LYS A 100 -7.68 15.71 -15.11
N GLY A 101 -7.94 15.36 -16.38
CA GLY A 101 -8.33 16.31 -17.42
C GLY A 101 -7.18 17.02 -18.13
N GLN A 102 -5.93 16.64 -17.85
CA GLN A 102 -4.77 17.14 -18.58
C GLN A 102 -4.55 16.34 -19.88
N PRO A 103 -4.07 16.97 -20.97
CA PRO A 103 -3.63 16.24 -22.15
C PRO A 103 -2.44 15.36 -21.79
N LEU A 104 -2.40 14.14 -22.36
CA LEU A 104 -1.31 13.20 -22.15
C LEU A 104 0.02 13.83 -22.60
N PRO A 105 1.09 13.75 -21.79
CA PRO A 105 2.42 14.21 -22.22
C PRO A 105 2.87 13.42 -23.47
N GLU A 106 3.39 14.09 -24.49
CA GLU A 106 3.84 13.47 -25.75
C GLU A 106 5.26 12.86 -25.69
#